data_AF-A0A1B9SHF2-F1
#
_entry.id   AF-A0A1B9SHF2-F1
#
_cell.length_a   1.000
_cell.length_b   1.000
_cell.length_c   1.000
_cell.angle_alpha   90.00
_cell.angle_beta   90.00
_cell.angle_gamma   90.00
#
_symmetry.space_group_name_H-M   'P 1'
#
loop_
_entity.id
_entity.type
_entity.pdbx_description
1 polymer ?
#
loop_
_entity_poly.entity_id
_entity_poly.type
_entity_poly.pdbx_seq_one_letter_code
_entity_poly.pdbx_strand_id
1 'polypeptide(L)'
;MATMTARTLNEMTPAQRSDMMLLVAQALENVAEEADVHGDYQSAQNATYLALSIRGCGTGVAAETIKAVEILLEQGISYVASVSERLEQVHSPTHVNVDFECVEEEPLTLH
;
A
#
# COMPACT_ATOMS: atom_id res chain seq x y z
N MET A 1 8.01 -9.30 -2.25
CA MET A 1 7.13 -8.83 -1.16
C MET A 1 6.52 -10.04 -0.49
N ALA A 2 6.68 -10.20 0.82
CA ALA A 2 6.10 -11.33 1.55
C ALA A 2 4.60 -11.08 1.77
N THR A 3 3.75 -11.86 1.10
CA THR A 3 2.31 -11.88 1.37
C THR A 3 2.08 -12.55 2.72
N MET A 4 1.51 -11.80 3.66
CA MET A 4 1.19 -12.30 4.99
C MET A 4 -0.05 -13.19 4.89
N THR A 5 0.09 -14.49 5.19
CA THR A 5 -1.04 -15.43 5.07
C THR A 5 -1.86 -15.49 6.36
N ALA A 6 -3.16 -15.78 6.27
CA ALA A 6 -4.05 -15.99 7.43
C ALA A 6 -3.51 -17.03 8.44
N ARG A 7 -2.73 -18.02 7.98
CA ARG A 7 -2.10 -19.00 8.89
C ARG A 7 -1.07 -18.34 9.82
N THR A 8 -0.34 -17.35 9.30
CA THR A 8 0.73 -16.65 10.01
C THR A 8 0.20 -15.77 11.15
N LEU A 9 -1.00 -15.20 11.01
CA LEU A 9 -1.65 -14.44 12.08
C LEU A 9 -2.27 -15.35 13.15
N ASN A 10 -2.91 -16.46 12.77
CA ASN A 10 -3.45 -17.41 13.76
C ASN A 10 -2.37 -18.11 14.60
N GLU A 11 -1.16 -18.27 14.05
CA GLU A 11 0.02 -18.81 14.74
C GLU A 11 0.73 -17.79 15.66
N MET A 12 0.49 -16.49 15.47
CA MET A 12 1.08 -15.43 16.30
C MET A 12 0.42 -15.33 17.69
N THR A 13 1.22 -15.04 18.70
CA THR A 13 0.70 -14.68 20.02
C THR A 13 -0.11 -13.37 19.95
N PRO A 14 -1.08 -13.13 20.84
CA PRO A 14 -1.82 -11.87 20.88
C PRO A 14 -0.94 -10.61 20.95
N ALA A 15 0.23 -10.71 21.60
CA ALA A 15 1.23 -9.64 21.64
C ALA A 15 1.83 -9.36 20.26
N GLN A 16 2.27 -10.39 19.53
CA GLN A 16 2.79 -10.24 18.16
C GLN A 16 1.75 -9.65 17.19
N ARG A 17 0.47 -10.03 17.36
CA ARG A 17 -0.62 -9.43 16.58
C ARG A 17 -0.77 -7.95 16.88
N SER A 18 -0.75 -7.57 18.17
CA SER A 18 -0.86 -6.17 18.57
C SER A 18 0.32 -5.32 18.07
N ASP A 19 1.54 -5.86 18.14
CA ASP A 19 2.73 -5.19 17.60
C ASP A 19 2.61 -4.97 16.10
N MET A 20 2.14 -5.97 15.35
CA MET A 20 1.96 -5.85 13.90
C MET A 20 0.85 -4.86 13.54
N MET A 21 -0.25 -4.85 14.30
CA MET A 21 -1.30 -3.85 14.17
C MET A 21 -0.79 -2.43 14.42
N LEU A 22 0.06 -2.25 15.44
CA LEU A 22 0.69 -0.96 15.71
C LEU A 22 1.59 -0.52 14.55
N LEU A 23 2.40 -1.43 14.00
CA LEU A 23 3.28 -1.14 12.86
C LEU A 23 2.49 -0.74 11.62
N VAL A 24 1.43 -1.47 11.27
CA VAL A 24 0.61 -1.15 10.08
C VAL A 24 -0.16 0.15 10.28
N ALA A 25 -0.70 0.40 11.48
CA ALA A 25 -1.35 1.66 11.80
C ALA A 25 -0.38 2.85 11.67
N GLN A 26 0.85 2.72 12.16
CA GLN A 26 1.87 3.77 12.05
C GLN A 26 2.27 4.02 10.58
N ALA A 27 2.39 2.96 9.77
CA ALA A 27 2.69 3.10 8.34
C ALA A 27 1.56 3.83 7.60
N LEU A 28 0.30 3.52 7.92
CA LEU A 28 -0.85 4.23 7.37
C LEU A 28 -0.90 5.70 7.79
N GLU A 29 -0.54 6.02 9.04
CA GLU A 29 -0.43 7.42 9.50
C GLU A 29 0.63 8.20 8.71
N ASN A 30 1.80 7.59 8.49
CA ASN A 30 2.85 8.23 7.67
C ASN A 30 2.39 8.45 6.22
N VAL A 31 1.73 7.45 5.62
CA VAL A 31 1.15 7.59 4.27
C VAL A 31 0.06 8.66 4.24
N ALA A 32 -0.72 8.79 5.30
CA ALA A 32 -1.76 9.81 5.39
C ALA A 32 -1.16 11.22 5.39
N GLU A 33 -0.14 11.44 6.21
CA GLU A 33 0.61 12.71 6.24
C GLU A 33 1.23 13.02 4.87
N GLU A 34 1.86 12.03 4.23
CA GLU A 34 2.47 12.22 2.93
C GLU A 34 1.42 12.52 1.85
N ALA A 35 0.31 11.79 1.81
CA ALA A 35 -0.78 12.07 0.88
C ALA A 35 -1.38 13.47 1.07
N ASP A 36 -1.53 13.93 2.31
CA ASP A 36 -2.03 15.28 2.63
C ASP A 36 -1.09 16.38 2.12
N VAL A 37 0.23 16.20 2.32
CA VAL A 37 1.27 17.11 1.80
C VAL A 37 1.22 17.21 0.27
N HIS A 38 0.89 16.12 -0.42
CA HIS A 38 0.76 16.08 -1.88
C HIS A 38 -0.61 16.53 -2.41
N GLY A 39 -1.53 16.93 -1.53
CA GLY A 39 -2.89 17.33 -1.89
C GLY A 39 -3.82 16.18 -2.27
N ASP A 40 -3.42 14.93 -2.03
CA ASP A 40 -4.30 13.75 -2.15
C ASP A 40 -5.06 13.52 -0.84
N TYR A 41 -5.97 14.45 -0.55
CA TYR A 41 -6.80 14.46 0.65
C TYR A 41 -7.65 13.19 0.80
N GLN A 42 -8.04 12.56 -0.31
CA GLN A 42 -8.82 11.34 -0.28
C GLN A 42 -7.97 10.16 0.22
N SER A 43 -6.75 10.01 -0.29
CA SER A 43 -5.83 8.99 0.25
C SER A 43 -5.44 9.27 1.69
N ALA A 44 -5.24 10.53 2.07
CA ALA A 44 -4.95 10.91 3.46
C ALA A 44 -6.05 10.48 4.42
N GLN A 45 -7.31 10.78 4.09
CA GLN A 45 -8.45 10.40 4.91
C GLN A 45 -8.62 8.88 4.99
N ASN A 46 -8.51 8.18 3.86
CA ASN A 46 -8.66 6.72 3.82
C ASN A 46 -7.59 6.00 4.65
N ALA A 47 -6.33 6.44 4.53
CA ALA A 47 -5.24 5.90 5.34
C ALA A 47 -5.48 6.14 6.84
N THR A 48 -5.94 7.34 7.21
CA THR A 48 -6.31 7.68 8.59
C THR A 48 -7.43 6.78 9.12
N TYR A 49 -8.50 6.56 8.34
CA TYR A 49 -9.60 5.68 8.73
C TYR A 49 -9.15 4.23 8.94
N LEU A 50 -8.26 3.72 8.08
CA LEU A 50 -7.70 2.38 8.23
C LEU A 50 -6.83 2.27 9.49
N ALA A 51 -5.98 3.26 9.77
CA ALA A 51 -5.15 3.28 10.98
C ALA A 51 -5.99 3.26 12.26
N LEU A 52 -7.03 4.09 12.32
CA LEU A 52 -7.96 4.13 13.46
C LEU A 52 -8.73 2.82 13.63
N SER A 53 -9.18 2.22 12.52
CA SER A 53 -9.89 0.94 12.54
C SER A 53 -9.01 -0.19 13.09
N ILE A 54 -7.74 -0.24 12.67
CA ILE A 54 -6.77 -1.21 13.16
C ILE A 54 -6.49 -1.01 14.65
N ARG A 55 -6.25 0.24 15.10
CA ARG A 55 -6.05 0.55 16.53
C ARG A 55 -7.26 0.16 17.38
N GLY A 56 -8.47 0.41 16.90
CA GLY A 56 -9.72 0.05 17.57
C GLY A 56 -9.90 -1.46 17.76
N CYS A 57 -9.36 -2.29 16.87
CA CYS A 57 -9.38 -3.75 17.05
C CYS A 57 -8.35 -4.24 18.07
N GLY A 58 -7.27 -3.49 18.35
CA GLY A 58 -6.19 -3.91 19.25
C GLY A 58 -6.57 -3.94 20.73
N THR A 59 -7.68 -3.29 21.12
CA THR A 59 -8.10 -3.20 22.53
C THR A 59 -8.83 -4.43 23.05
N GLY A 60 -9.02 -5.47 22.24
CA GLY A 60 -9.72 -6.69 22.65
C GLY A 60 -9.98 -7.63 21.49
N VAL A 61 -8.93 -8.29 20.99
CA VAL A 61 -9.07 -9.29 19.92
C VAL A 61 -9.65 -10.58 20.52
N ALA A 62 -10.97 -10.65 20.63
CA ALA A 62 -11.66 -11.92 20.87
C ALA A 62 -11.38 -12.88 19.69
N ALA A 63 -11.40 -14.20 19.90
CA ALA A 63 -11.09 -15.18 18.85
C ALA A 63 -11.94 -14.98 17.57
N GLU A 64 -13.17 -14.50 17.73
CA GLU A 64 -14.12 -14.14 16.67
C GLU A 64 -13.71 -12.90 15.84
N THR A 65 -12.88 -12.02 16.39
CA THR A 65 -12.39 -10.80 15.69
C THR A 65 -11.05 -10.99 14.98
N ILE A 66 -10.34 -12.11 15.22
CA ILE A 66 -9.05 -12.39 14.58
C ILE A 66 -9.17 -12.34 13.06
N LYS A 67 -10.27 -12.86 12.50
CA LYS A 67 -10.45 -12.86 11.05
C LYS A 67 -10.65 -11.46 10.47
N ALA A 68 -11.33 -10.59 11.20
CA ALA A 68 -11.50 -9.20 10.80
C ALA A 68 -10.17 -8.43 10.86
N VAL A 69 -9.37 -8.67 11.91
CA VAL A 69 -8.02 -8.11 12.05
C VAL A 69 -7.13 -8.54 10.90
N GLU A 70 -7.17 -9.81 10.49
CA GLU A 70 -6.43 -10.31 9.33
C GLU A 70 -6.75 -9.53 8.05
N ILE A 71 -8.04 -9.38 7.75
CA ILE A 71 -8.48 -8.67 6.54
C ILE A 71 -8.05 -7.21 6.61
N LEU A 72 -8.20 -6.56 7.77
CA LEU A 72 -7.79 -5.17 7.95
C LEU A 72 -6.28 -4.97 7.79
N LEU A 73 -5.46 -5.92 8.28
CA LEU A 73 -4.02 -5.87 8.12
C LEU A 73 -3.60 -6.06 6.66
N GLU A 74 -4.21 -7.03 5.96
CA GLU A 74 -3.96 -7.27 4.54
C GLU A 74 -4.35 -6.05 3.68
N GLN A 75 -5.50 -5.45 3.99
CA GLN A 75 -5.94 -4.21 3.33
C GLN A 75 -5.01 -3.05 3.65
N GLY A 76 -4.62 -2.85 4.91
CA GLY A 76 -3.73 -1.77 5.32
C GLY A 76 -2.38 -1.83 4.62
N ILE A 77 -1.77 -3.02 4.55
CA ILE A 77 -0.48 -3.22 3.89
C ILE A 77 -0.58 -2.99 2.37
N SER A 78 -1.62 -3.54 1.74
CA SER A 78 -1.85 -3.34 0.30
C SER A 78 -2.10 -1.87 -0.02
N TYR A 79 -2.82 -1.17 0.86
CA TYR A 79 -3.12 0.25 0.72
C TYR A 79 -1.86 1.12 0.83
N VAL A 80 -1.02 0.88 1.85
CA VAL A 80 0.28 1.56 2.01
C VAL A 80 1.12 1.39 0.75
N ALA A 81 1.30 0.14 0.27
CA ALA A 81 2.09 -0.11 -0.93
C ALA A 81 1.56 0.63 -2.16
N SER A 82 0.23 0.60 -2.38
CA SER A 82 -0.40 1.26 -3.53
C SER A 82 -0.31 2.78 -3.48
N VAL A 83 -0.52 3.39 -2.31
CA VAL A 83 -0.46 4.85 -2.18
C VAL A 83 0.98 5.33 -2.25
N SER A 84 1.92 4.66 -1.58
CA SER A 84 3.35 5.01 -1.66
C SER A 84 3.85 4.97 -3.10
N GLU A 85 3.52 3.92 -3.88
CA GLU A 85 3.89 3.86 -5.30
C GLU A 85 3.30 5.02 -6.11
N ARG A 86 2.04 5.40 -5.86
CA ARG A 86 1.41 6.54 -6.52
C ARG A 86 2.10 7.86 -6.16
N LEU A 87 2.49 8.05 -4.91
CA LEU A 87 3.17 9.27 -4.45
C LEU A 87 4.61 9.35 -4.98
N GLU A 88 5.31 8.22 -5.08
CA GLU A 88 6.64 8.13 -5.72
C GLU A 88 6.58 8.44 -7.23
N GLN A 89 5.51 8.05 -7.92
CA GLN A 89 5.28 8.42 -9.33
C GLN A 89 5.04 9.91 -9.52
N VAL A 90 4.45 10.62 -8.55
CA VAL A 90 4.30 12.08 -8.57
C VAL A 90 5.65 12.79 -8.41
N HIS A 91 6.61 12.17 -7.72
CA HIS A 91 7.97 12.70 -7.54
C HIS A 91 8.92 12.50 -8.73
N SER A 92 8.51 11.72 -9.75
CA SER A 92 9.32 11.50 -10.95
C SER A 92 8.74 12.28 -12.13
N PRO A 93 9.20 13.51 -12.44
CA PRO A 93 8.85 14.17 -13.69
C PRO A 93 9.70 13.54 -14.81
N THR A 94 9.35 12.33 -15.24
CA THR A 94 9.85 11.82 -16.52
C THR A 94 8.79 10.97 -17.20
N HIS A 95 7.87 11.66 -17.88
CA HIS A 95 7.52 11.23 -19.23
C HIS A 95 8.81 11.15 -20.06
N VAL A 96 9.49 10.00 -20.04
CA VAL A 96 10.28 9.63 -21.21
C VAL A 96 9.25 9.15 -22.21
N ASN A 97 8.88 10.06 -23.10
CA ASN A 97 8.29 9.72 -24.39
C ASN A 97 9.30 8.78 -25.05
N VAL A 98 9.00 7.47 -25.07
CA VAL A 98 9.71 6.57 -25.97
C VAL A 98 9.04 6.80 -27.32
N ASP A 99 9.48 7.84 -28.03
CA ASP A 99 9.18 8.00 -29.44
C ASP A 99 9.71 6.74 -30.13
N PHE A 100 8.79 5.83 -30.47
CA PHE A 100 9.03 4.77 -31.42
C PHE A 100 9.20 5.45 -32.78
N GLU A 101 10.42 5.86 -33.09
CA GLU A 101 10.78 6.28 -34.43
C GLU A 101 10.67 5.04 -35.32
N CYS A 102 9.57 4.95 -36.07
CA CYS A 102 9.42 4.01 -37.17
C CYS A 102 10.56 4.29 -38.16
N VAL A 103 11.58 3.43 -38.16
CA VAL A 103 12.57 3.40 -39.23
C VAL A 103 11.86 2.83 -40.47
N GLU A 104 11.44 3.72 -41.36
CA GLU A 104 11.03 3.38 -42.72
C GLU A 104 12.28 2.89 -43.47
N GLU A 105 12.44 1.57 -43.59
CA GLU A 105 13.49 0.97 -44.44
C GLU A 105 13.09 1.13 -45.92
N GLU A 106 13.78 2.02 -46.62
CA GLU A 106 13.68 2.24 -48.07
C GLU A 106 14.18 0.98 -48.83
N PRO A 107 13.48 0.49 -49.87
CA PRO A 107 13.93 -0.69 -50.60
C PRO A 107 15.08 -0.35 -51.56
N LEU A 108 16.26 -0.94 -51.33
CA LEU A 108 17.39 -0.92 -52.26
C LEU A 108 17.04 -1.63 -53.58
N THR A 109 16.67 -0.87 -54.60
CA THR A 109 16.83 -1.26 -56.01
C THR A 109 18.30 -1.12 -56.40
N LEU A 110 18.95 -2.23 -56.76
CA LEU A 110 20.25 -2.17 -57.43
C LEU A 110 20.11 -2.71 -58.86
N HIS A 111 20.53 -1.87 -59.80
CA HIS A 111 20.53 -2.06 -61.24
C HIS A 111 21.80 -2.75 -61.73
#